data_AF-A0AAN7VD32-F1
#
_entry.id   AF-A0AAN7VD32-F1
#
_cell.length_a   1.000
_cell.length_b   1.000
_cell.length_c   1.000
_cell.angle_alpha   90.00
_cell.angle_beta   90.00
_cell.angle_gamma   90.00
#
_symmetry.space_group_name_H-M   'P 1'
#
loop_
_entity.id
_entity.type
_entity.pdbx_description
1 polymer ?
#
loop_
_entity_poly.entity_id
_entity_poly.type
_entity_poly.pdbx_seq_one_letter_code
_entity_poly.pdbx_strand_id
1 'polypeptide(L)'
;MTPIVNAPEGTPEFQYTQRHVVARNVVERCNGVLKGRFRCILQERKLRYNPQIVSSIINSCAVLHNMCVEGRLVLNDGIVLPERELNRDRHHIEENNDGFEARRQLIQQYFQ
;
A
#
# COMPACT_ATOMS: atom_id res chain seq x y z
N MET A 1 -2.07 9.12 -4.78
CA MET A 1 -1.48 10.28 -4.09
C MET A 1 0.01 10.02 -3.94
N THR A 2 0.82 11.07 -4.08
CA THR A 2 2.29 10.96 -4.14
C THR A 2 2.90 11.86 -3.07
N PRO A 3 3.83 11.35 -2.23
CA PRO A 3 4.50 12.18 -1.23
C PRO A 3 5.35 13.27 -1.89
N ILE A 4 5.54 14.40 -1.20
CA ILE A 4 6.48 15.45 -1.61
C ILE A 4 7.81 15.17 -0.92
N VAL A 5 8.81 14.79 -1.71
CA VAL A 5 10.14 14.44 -1.22
C VAL A 5 10.89 15.72 -0.85
N ASN A 6 11.59 15.70 0.29
CA ASN A 6 12.39 16.84 0.79
C ASN A 6 11.59 18.13 1.05
N ALA A 7 10.31 18.03 1.42
CA ALA A 7 9.57 19.18 1.93
C ALA A 7 10.26 19.73 3.19
N PRO A 8 10.44 21.06 3.33
CA PRO A 8 11.05 21.64 4.52
C PRO A 8 10.26 21.29 5.79
N GLU A 9 10.96 21.04 6.90
CA GLU A 9 10.30 20.70 8.15
C GLU A 9 9.35 21.82 8.61
N GLY A 10 8.20 21.42 9.13
CA GLY A 10 7.17 22.34 9.61
C GLY A 10 6.23 22.89 8.55
N THR A 11 6.45 22.64 7.25
CA THR A 11 5.48 23.06 6.22
C THR A 11 4.28 22.12 6.11
N PRO A 12 3.13 22.59 5.58
CA PRO A 12 1.98 21.74 5.27
C PRO A 12 2.34 20.53 4.39
N GLU A 13 3.24 20.71 3.43
CA GLU A 13 3.73 19.64 2.55
C GLU A 13 4.50 18.57 3.33
N PHE A 14 5.31 18.97 4.31
CA PHE A 14 5.99 18.03 5.19
C PHE A 14 4.99 17.23 6.02
N GLN A 15 4.00 17.88 6.62
CA GLN A 15 2.96 17.19 7.38
C GLN A 15 2.15 16.22 6.51
N TYR A 16 1.81 16.62 5.28
CA TYR A 16 1.18 15.76 4.29
C TYR A 16 2.02 14.53 4.00
N THR A 17 3.30 14.70 3.70
CA THR A 17 4.22 13.59 3.43
C THR A 17 4.34 12.66 4.64
N GLN A 18 4.44 13.19 5.85
CA GLN A 18 4.50 12.37 7.08
C GLN A 18 3.25 11.52 7.25
N ARG A 19 2.04 12.11 7.13
CA ARG A 19 0.79 11.34 7.21
C ARG A 19 0.68 10.30 6.10
N HIS A 20 1.13 10.65 4.89
CA HIS A 20 1.13 9.75 3.75
C HIS A 20 2.06 8.55 3.96
N VAL A 21 3.26 8.77 4.51
CA VAL A 21 4.22 7.69 4.84
C VAL A 21 3.62 6.75 5.89
N VAL A 22 3.04 7.28 6.97
CA VAL A 22 2.40 6.45 8.00
C VAL A 22 1.28 5.59 7.42
N ALA A 23 0.41 6.18 6.60
CA ALA A 23 -0.67 5.45 5.95
C ALA A 23 -0.13 4.34 5.02
N ARG A 24 0.89 4.67 4.20
CA ARG A 24 1.52 3.71 3.30
C ARG A 24 2.14 2.53 4.05
N ASN A 25 2.87 2.80 5.14
CA ASN A 25 3.49 1.76 5.97
C ASN A 25 2.46 0.77 6.54
N VAL A 26 1.25 1.22 6.86
CA VAL A 26 0.16 0.33 7.32
C VAL A 26 -0.34 -0.55 6.16
N VAL A 27 -0.59 0.04 5.01
CA VAL A 27 -1.09 -0.67 3.81
C VAL A 27 -0.07 -1.69 3.31
N GLU A 28 1.21 -1.34 3.26
CA GLU A 28 2.27 -2.24 2.82
C GLU A 28 2.46 -3.43 3.75
N ARG A 29 2.44 -3.21 5.08
CA ARG A 29 2.48 -4.31 6.05
C ARG A 29 1.28 -5.23 5.89
N CYS A 30 0.07 -4.68 5.72
CA CYS A 30 -1.13 -5.47 5.46
C CYS A 30 -0.96 -6.33 4.20
N ASN A 31 -0.51 -5.72 3.10
CA ASN A 31 -0.24 -6.44 1.85
C ASN A 31 0.82 -7.53 2.03
N GLY A 32 1.89 -7.26 2.78
CA GLY A 32 2.92 -8.23 3.12
C GLY A 32 2.36 -9.43 3.87
N VAL A 33 1.54 -9.20 4.90
CA VAL A 33 0.87 -10.26 5.67
C VAL A 33 -0.06 -11.10 4.79
N LEU A 34 -0.87 -10.47 3.94
CA LEU A 34 -1.79 -11.17 3.05
C LEU A 34 -1.05 -12.00 2.00
N LYS A 35 -0.02 -11.43 1.35
CA LYS A 35 0.84 -12.15 0.39
C LYS A 35 1.62 -13.29 1.05
N GLY A 36 2.07 -13.08 2.28
CA GLY A 36 2.72 -14.09 3.10
C GLY A 36 1.77 -15.24 3.41
N ARG A 37 0.55 -14.96 3.87
CA ARG A 37 -0.41 -16.02 4.27
C ARG A 37 -1.04 -16.74 3.08
N PHE A 38 -1.37 -16.03 2.00
CA PHE A 38 -2.14 -16.56 0.88
C PHE A 38 -1.35 -16.50 -0.43
N ARG A 39 -0.85 -17.67 -0.88
CA ARG A 39 -0.06 -17.80 -2.11
C ARG A 39 -0.82 -17.38 -3.38
N CYS A 40 -2.16 -17.38 -3.35
CA CYS A 40 -2.97 -16.90 -4.48
C CYS A 40 -2.82 -15.39 -4.76
N ILE A 41 -2.31 -14.62 -3.79
CA ILE A 41 -1.98 -13.19 -3.95
C ILE A 41 -0.53 -13.02 -4.43
N LEU A 42 0.32 -14.03 -4.24
CA LEU A 42 1.74 -13.95 -4.59
C LEU A 42 1.91 -13.81 -6.10
N GLN A 43 2.66 -12.79 -6.48
CA GLN A 43 2.71 -12.28 -7.84
C GLN A 43 3.45 -13.24 -8.78
N GLU A 44 2.73 -13.94 -9.65
CA GLU A 44 3.19 -14.06 -11.03
C GLU A 44 2.86 -12.73 -11.73
N ARG A 45 3.79 -12.21 -12.53
CA ARG A 45 3.87 -10.81 -12.97
C ARG A 45 2.69 -10.28 -13.83
N LYS A 46 1.54 -10.98 -13.89
CA LYS A 46 0.35 -10.59 -14.66
C LYS A 46 -0.91 -10.90 -13.84
N LEU A 47 -1.88 -9.98 -13.85
CA LEU A 47 -3.23 -10.28 -13.36
C LEU A 47 -3.79 -11.43 -14.21
N ARG A 48 -3.92 -12.62 -13.62
CA ARG A 48 -4.54 -13.79 -14.28
C ARG A 48 -6.05 -13.61 -14.47
N TYR A 49 -6.66 -12.74 -13.68
CA TYR A 49 -8.09 -12.48 -13.65
C TYR A 49 -8.39 -11.00 -13.91
N ASN A 50 -9.62 -10.70 -14.32
CA ASN A 50 -10.06 -9.31 -14.45
C ASN A 50 -10.07 -8.60 -13.07
N PRO A 51 -10.07 -7.26 -13.03
CA PRO A 51 -10.03 -6.51 -11.78
C PRO A 51 -11.15 -6.85 -10.79
N GLN A 52 -12.34 -7.19 -11.30
CA GLN A 52 -13.50 -7.53 -10.45
C GLN A 52 -13.27 -8.84 -9.69
N ILE A 53 -12.78 -9.86 -10.37
CA ILE A 53 -12.45 -11.15 -9.74
C ILE A 53 -11.27 -10.99 -8.78
N VAL A 54 -10.26 -10.18 -9.14
CA VAL A 54 -9.15 -9.88 -8.22
C VAL A 54 -9.65 -9.22 -6.94
N SER A 55 -10.57 -8.25 -7.04
CA SER A 55 -11.20 -7.62 -5.87
C SER A 55 -11.87 -8.65 -4.96
N SER A 56 -12.65 -9.57 -5.54
CA SER A 56 -13.31 -10.66 -4.79
C SER A 56 -12.31 -11.59 -4.11
N ILE A 57 -11.20 -11.94 -4.77
CA ILE A 57 -10.14 -12.76 -4.18
C ILE A 57 -9.51 -12.06 -2.98
N ILE A 58 -9.14 -10.78 -3.13
CA ILE A 58 -8.53 -9.99 -2.06
C ILE A 58 -9.48 -9.87 -0.86
N ASN A 59 -10.77 -9.58 -1.11
CA ASN A 59 -11.78 -9.48 -0.05
C ASN A 59 -11.94 -10.81 0.71
N SER A 60 -12.00 -11.93 -0.02
CA SER A 60 -12.08 -13.26 0.59
C SER A 60 -10.84 -13.55 1.46
N CYS A 61 -9.65 -13.17 0.99
CA CYS A 61 -8.41 -13.33 1.77
C CYS A 61 -8.42 -12.47 3.05
N ALA A 62 -8.98 -11.25 3.01
CA ALA A 62 -9.13 -10.41 4.20
C ALA A 62 -10.10 -11.03 5.23
N VAL A 63 -11.25 -11.56 4.78
CA VAL A 63 -12.20 -12.27 5.66
C VAL A 63 -11.54 -13.50 6.29
N LEU A 64 -10.86 -14.32 5.50
CA LEU A 64 -10.15 -15.51 5.99
C LEU A 64 -9.00 -15.15 6.94
N HIS A 65 -8.30 -14.05 6.68
CA HIS A 65 -7.27 -13.53 7.58
C HIS A 65 -7.87 -13.20 8.95
N ASN A 66 -9.00 -12.49 8.99
CA ASN A 66 -9.66 -12.14 10.24
C ASN A 66 -10.08 -13.39 11.03
N MET A 67 -10.65 -14.39 10.36
CA MET A 67 -10.98 -15.69 10.98
C MET A 67 -9.74 -16.38 11.56
N CYS A 68 -8.60 -16.32 10.85
CA CYS A 68 -7.34 -16.87 11.34
C CYS A 68 -6.82 -16.12 12.57
N VAL A 69 -6.94 -14.79 12.61
CA VAL A 69 -6.55 -13.96 13.77
C VAL A 69 -7.41 -14.30 14.97
N GLU A 70 -8.74 -14.40 14.79
CA GLU A 70 -9.68 -14.79 15.83
C GLU A 70 -9.38 -16.20 16.37
N GLY A 71 -9.11 -17.16 15.48
CA GLY A 71 -8.70 -18.52 15.82
C GLY A 71 -7.26 -18.65 16.34
N ARG A 72 -6.50 -17.56 16.48
CA ARG A 72 -5.08 -17.54 16.90
C ARG A 72 -4.18 -18.45 16.07
N LEU A 73 -4.49 -18.58 14.77
CA LEU A 73 -3.72 -19.39 13.84
C LEU A 73 -2.43 -18.67 13.45
N VAL A 74 -1.30 -19.26 13.85
CA VAL A 74 0.04 -18.73 13.57
C VAL A 74 0.23 -18.54 12.06
N LEU A 75 0.86 -17.44 11.67
CA LEU A 75 1.34 -17.28 10.30
C LEU A 75 2.38 -18.38 10.05
N ASN A 76 2.26 -19.12 8.95
CA ASN A 76 3.27 -20.10 8.63
C ASN A 76 4.52 -19.33 8.17
N ASP A 77 5.47 -19.13 9.11
CA ASP A 77 6.63 -18.23 8.97
C ASP A 77 7.64 -18.66 7.89
N GLY A 78 7.44 -19.82 7.26
CA GLY A 78 8.30 -20.34 6.18
C GLY A 78 8.22 -19.57 4.85
N ILE A 79 7.59 -18.40 4.83
CA ILE A 79 7.39 -17.62 3.60
C ILE A 79 8.32 -16.41 3.63
N VAL A 80 9.56 -16.65 3.18
CA VAL A 80 10.50 -15.57 2.81
C VAL A 80 9.90 -14.85 1.61
N LEU A 81 9.25 -13.71 1.84
CA LEU A 81 8.89 -12.80 0.77
C LEU A 81 10.20 -12.28 0.16
N PRO A 82 10.44 -12.42 -1.16
CA PRO A 82 11.63 -11.88 -1.78
C PRO A 82 11.71 -10.38 -1.50
N GLU A 83 12.86 -9.92 -1.03
CA GLU A 83 13.19 -8.53 -0.69
C GLU A 83 12.81 -7.51 -1.79
N ARG A 84 12.66 -8.01 -3.03
CA ARG A 84 12.18 -7.28 -4.22
C ARG A 84 10.72 -6.78 -4.13
N GLU A 85 9.89 -7.34 -3.25
CA GLU A 85 8.50 -6.88 -3.02
C GLU A 85 8.43 -5.64 -2.12
N LEU A 86 9.43 -5.41 -1.25
CA LEU A 86 9.49 -4.27 -0.33
C LEU A 86 10.06 -2.98 -0.95
N ASN A 87 10.77 -3.09 -2.08
CA ASN A 87 11.57 -1.99 -2.65
C ASN A 87 10.99 -1.37 -3.93
N ARG A 88 9.68 -1.49 -4.18
CA ARG A 88 9.06 -1.09 -5.46
C ARG A 88 8.58 0.36 -5.58
N ASP A 89 9.14 1.30 -4.81
CA ASP A 89 8.69 2.71 -4.84
C ASP A 89 9.72 3.70 -5.36
N ARG A 90 10.38 3.36 -6.46
CA ARG A 90 10.89 4.38 -7.39
C ARG A 90 10.37 4.12 -8.79
N HIS A 91 9.05 4.10 -8.92
CA HIS A 91 8.47 4.41 -10.23
C HIS A 91 8.60 5.92 -10.42
N HIS A 92 9.39 6.34 -11.41
CA HIS A 92 9.36 7.69 -11.93
C HIS A 92 7.98 7.84 -12.59
N ILE A 93 7.02 8.37 -11.85
CA ILE A 93 5.69 8.68 -12.36
C ILE A 93 5.86 9.98 -13.13
N GLU A 94 5.55 10.00 -14.43
CA GLU A 94 5.34 11.24 -15.15
C GLU A 94 4.19 11.97 -14.44
N GLU A 95 4.52 12.99 -13.65
CA GLU A 95 3.55 13.70 -12.83
C GLU A 95 2.65 14.55 -13.75
N ASN A 96 1.42 14.08 -13.95
CA ASN A 96 0.42 14.76 -14.75
C ASN A 96 -0.01 16.07 -14.06
N ASN A 97 -0.22 17.15 -14.83
CA ASN A 97 -0.44 18.51 -14.29
C ASN A 97 -1.65 18.57 -13.33
N ASP A 98 -2.73 17.85 -13.66
CA ASP A 98 -3.95 17.76 -12.83
C ASP A 98 -3.67 17.13 -11.46
N GLY A 99 -2.74 16.18 -11.38
CA GLY A 99 -2.37 15.49 -10.14
C GLY A 99 -1.62 16.40 -9.17
N PHE A 100 -0.82 17.34 -9.70
CA PHE A 100 -0.18 18.37 -8.90
C PHE A 100 -1.20 19.30 -8.27
N GLU A 101 -2.14 19.77 -9.07
CA GLU A 101 -3.12 20.75 -8.62
C GLU A 101 -4.06 20.14 -7.56
N ALA A 102 -4.54 18.91 -7.79
CA ALA A 102 -5.34 18.18 -6.80
C ALA A 102 -4.58 17.94 -5.49
N ARG A 103 -3.29 17.53 -5.57
CA ARG A 103 -2.44 17.37 -4.38
C ARG A 103 -2.27 18.69 -3.64
N ARG A 104 -2.02 19.78 -4.37
CA ARG A 104 -1.81 21.12 -3.79
C ARG A 104 -3.06 21.63 -3.08
N GLN A 105 -4.23 21.50 -3.71
CA GLN A 105 -5.51 21.86 -3.10
C GLN A 105 -5.77 21.06 -1.82
N LEU A 106 -5.50 19.75 -1.82
CA LEU A 106 -5.66 18.89 -0.65
C LEU A 106 -4.72 19.31 0.50
N ILE A 107 -3.46 19.62 0.19
CA ILE A 107 -2.50 20.09 1.20
C ILE A 107 -2.99 21.40 1.81
N GLN A 108 -3.37 22.38 0.99
CA GLN A 108 -3.86 23.68 1.45
C GLN A 108 -5.14 23.57 2.29
N GLN A 109 -6.02 22.61 1.97
CA GLN A 109 -7.30 22.44 2.66
C GLN A 109 -7.16 21.74 4.02
N TYR A 110 -6.25 20.77 4.15
CA TYR A 110 -6.23 19.84 5.29
C TYR A 110 -4.96 19.87 6.14
N PHE A 111 -3.93 20.63 5.73
CA PHE A 111 -2.65 20.71 6.42
C PHE A 111 -2.29 22.19 6.63
N GLN A 112 -2.03 22.57 7.89
CA GLN A 112 -1.71 23.94 8.33
C GLN A 112 -0.35 23.96 9.02
#